data_AF-A0AAN8MQB6-F1
#
_entry.id   AF-A0AAN8MQB6-F1
#
_cell.length_a   1.000
_cell.length_b   1.000
_cell.length_c   1.000
_cell.angle_alpha   90.00
_cell.angle_beta   90.00
_cell.angle_gamma   90.00
#
_symmetry.space_group_name_H-M   'P 1'
#
loop_
_entity.id
_entity.type
_entity.pdbx_description
1 polymer ?
#
loop_
_entity_poly.entity_id
_entity_poly.type
_entity_poly.pdbx_seq_one_letter_code
_entity_poly.pdbx_strand_id
1 'polypeptide(L)' 'MLSSKNAVLAFGGIVALATAFTVFGSGDQPIFPKPDDPTGDPSTWSIDQLRRWLELVS' A
#
# COMPACT_ATOMS: atom_id res chain seq x y z
N MET A 1 -20.25 -3.05 -32.52
CA MET A 1 -19.55 -1.81 -32.09
C MET A 1 -20.04 -1.46 -30.70
N LEU A 2 -19.14 -1.37 -29.72
CA LEU A 2 -19.51 -1.01 -28.35
C LEU A 2 -20.00 0.45 -28.38
N SER A 3 -21.27 0.69 -28.03
CA SER A 3 -21.79 2.06 -27.89
C SER A 3 -20.91 2.83 -26.90
N SER A 4 -20.56 4.08 -27.20
CA SER A 4 -19.64 4.91 -26.38
C SER A 4 -20.05 4.95 -24.90
N LYS A 5 -21.35 4.99 -24.60
CA LYS A 5 -21.86 4.91 -23.21
C LYS A 5 -21.47 3.60 -22.52
N ASN A 6 -21.50 2.49 -23.23
CA ASN A 6 -21.14 1.18 -22.69
C ASN A 6 -19.62 1.05 -22.52
N ALA A 7 -18.84 1.76 -23.35
CA ALA A 7 -17.38 1.80 -23.22
C ALA A 7 -16.94 2.55 -21.95
N VAL A 8 -17.56 3.69 -21.66
CA VAL A 8 -17.26 4.46 -20.42
C VAL A 8 -17.64 3.67 -19.18
N LEU A 9 -18.80 3.00 -19.19
CA LEU A 9 -19.22 2.16 -18.07
C LEU A 9 -18.31 0.94 -17.87
N ALA A 10 -17.91 0.27 -18.96
CA ALA A 10 -16.98 -0.85 -18.89
C ALA A 10 -15.60 -0.43 -18.36
N PHE A 11 -15.04 0.67 -18.87
CA PHE A 11 -13.77 1.21 -18.41
C PHE A 11 -13.83 1.63 -16.94
N GLY A 12 -14.85 2.42 -16.57
CA GLY A 12 -15.06 2.86 -15.20
C GLY A 12 -15.22 1.69 -14.23
N GLY A 13 -15.93 0.64 -14.62
CA GLY A 13 -16.08 -0.58 -13.84
C GLY A 13 -14.75 -1.31 -13.61
N ILE A 14 -13.92 -1.44 -14.64
CA ILE A 14 -12.59 -2.08 -14.53
C ILE A 14 -11.68 -1.26 -13.61
N VAL A 15 -11.63 0.07 -13.78
CA VAL A 15 -10.82 0.95 -12.93
C VAL A 15 -11.26 0.88 -11.48
N ALA A 16 -12.57 0.94 -11.21
CA ALA A 16 -13.11 0.85 -9.86
C ALA A 16 -12.76 -0.48 -9.17
N LEU A 17 -12.84 -1.61 -9.90
CA LEU A 17 -12.42 -2.91 -9.39
C LEU A 17 -10.92 -2.96 -9.10
N ALA A 18 -10.08 -2.43 -10.00
CA ALA A 18 -8.64 -2.36 -9.79
C ALA A 18 -8.31 -1.54 -8.54
N THR A 19 -8.91 -0.34 -8.38
CA THR A 19 -8.72 0.49 -7.19
C THR A 19 -9.18 -0.20 -5.91
N ALA A 20 -10.35 -0.84 -5.92
CA ALA A 20 -10.85 -1.57 -4.75
C ALA A 20 -9.92 -2.74 -4.37
N PHE A 21 -9.41 -3.48 -5.36
CA PHE A 21 -8.42 -4.54 -5.12
C PHE A 21 -7.12 -3.98 -4.54
N THR A 22 -6.65 -2.85 -5.07
CA THR A 22 -5.45 -2.16 -4.60
C THR A 22 -5.58 -1.66 -3.15
N VAL A 23 -6.76 -1.18 -2.73
CA VAL A 23 -6.96 -0.68 -1.36
C VAL A 23 -7.27 -1.80 -0.37
N PHE A 24 -8.13 -2.75 -0.74
CA PHE A 24 -8.68 -3.74 0.19
C PHE A 24 -8.21 -5.17 -0.08
N GLY A 25 -7.89 -5.49 -1.33
CA GLY A 25 -7.49 -6.84 -1.77
C GLY A 25 -6.00 -7.14 -1.62
N SER A 26 -5.16 -6.10 -1.50
CA SER A 26 -3.71 -6.24 -1.34
C SER A 26 -3.28 -6.92 -0.04
N GLY A 27 -4.19 -7.15 0.90
CA GLY A 27 -3.92 -7.86 2.16
C GLY A 27 -2.69 -7.31 2.89
N ASP A 28 -1.80 -8.21 3.34
CA ASP A 28 -0.52 -7.88 3.97
C ASP A 28 0.59 -7.49 2.97
N GLN A 29 0.26 -7.24 1.69
CA GLN A 29 1.19 -6.78 0.66
C GLN A 29 0.90 -5.31 0.35
N PRO A 30 1.45 -4.37 1.14
CA PRO A 30 1.25 -2.96 0.88
C PRO A 30 1.83 -2.61 -0.51
N ILE A 31 1.10 -1.80 -1.28
CA ILE A 31 1.52 -1.23 -2.58
C ILE A 31 2.91 -0.60 -2.50
N PHE A 32 3.20 -0.03 -1.33
CA PHE A 32 4.49 0.54 -1.02
C PHE A 32 5.26 -0.47 -0.16
N PRO A 33 6.48 -0.87 -0.57
CA PRO A 33 7.34 -1.70 0.25
C PRO A 33 7.46 -1.05 1.63
N LYS A 34 7.03 -1.75 2.68
CA LYS A 34 7.32 -1.30 4.03
C LYS A 34 8.85 -1.38 4.20
N PRO A 35 9.52 -0.30 4.62
CA PRO A 35 10.94 -0.37 4.94
C PRO A 35 11.16 -1.47 5.97
N ASP A 36 12.21 -2.28 5.80
CA ASP A 36 12.57 -3.31 6.77
C ASP A 36 12.75 -2.67 8.15
N ASP A 37 12.25 -3.34 9.19
CA ASP A 37 12.41 -2.89 10.56
C ASP A 37 13.91 -2.83 10.90
N PRO A 38 14.35 -1.82 11.68
CA PRO A 38 15.76 -1.74 12.06
C PRO A 38 16.14 -2.97 12.91
N THR A 39 17.13 -3.73 12.44
CA THR A 39 17.66 -4.92 13.13
C THR A 39 19.05 -4.64 13.71
N GLY A 40 19.40 -5.27 14.83
CA GLY A 40 20.72 -5.14 15.48
C GLY A 40 20.68 -4.31 16.77
N ASP A 41 21.80 -3.69 17.15
CA ASP A 41 21.91 -2.92 18.40
C ASP A 41 21.22 -1.55 18.29
N PRO A 42 20.17 -1.28 19.10
CA PRO A 42 19.46 0.00 19.11
C PRO A 42 20.34 1.23 19.36
N SER A 43 21.49 1.06 20.03
CA SER A 43 22.40 2.16 20.33
C SER A 43 23.08 2.75 19.08
N THR A 44 23.11 1.99 17.99
CA THR A 44 23.71 2.37 16.71
C THR A 44 22.71 2.91 15.69
N TRP A 45 21.41 2.87 16.02
CA TRP A 45 20.35 3.32 15.12
C TRP A 45 20.34 4.84 14.95
N SER A 46 19.92 5.29 13.78
CA SER A 46 19.59 6.70 13.59
C SER A 46 18.32 7.07 14.38
N ILE A 47 18.14 8.36 14.68
CA ILE A 47 16.92 8.87 15.35
C ILE A 47 15.65 8.45 14.60
N ASP A 48 15.70 8.43 13.25
CA ASP A 48 14.57 8.04 12.42
C ASP A 48 14.20 6.54 12.59
N GLN A 49 15.20 5.68 12.73
CA GLN A 49 14.99 4.24 12.97
C GLN A 49 14.39 4.00 14.37
N LEU A 50 14.90 4.68 15.40
CA LEU A 50 14.41 4.57 16.77
C LEU A 50 12.94 5.04 16.87
N ARG A 51 12.60 6.16 16.21
CA ARG A 51 11.24 6.70 16.19
C ARG A 51 10.26 5.73 15.53
N ARG A 52 10.63 5.18 14.37
CA ARG A 52 9.80 4.18 13.66
C ARG A 52 9.56 2.94 14.51
N TRP A 53 10.57 2.47 15.23
CA TRP A 53 10.42 1.31 16.11
C TRP A 53 9.46 1.59 17.27
N LEU A 54 9.58 2.77 17.90
CA LEU A 54 8.68 3.18 18.98
C LEU A 54 7.20 3.22 18.53
N GLU A 55 6.93 3.73 17.33
CA GLU A 55 5.59 3.77 16.75
C GLU A 55 5.01 2.38 16.47
N LEU A 56 5.85 1.35 16.32
CA LEU A 56 5.42 -0.05 16.12
C LEU A 56 5.15 -0.78 17.45
N VAL A 57 5.77 -0.35 18.54
CA VAL A 57 5.68 -1.00 19.87
C VAL A 57 4.65 -0.34 20.80
N SER A 58 4.30 0.93 20.58
CA SER A 58 3.26 1.62 21.37
C SER A 58 1.85 1.23 20.96
#